data_AF-A0A6L7KW24-F1
#
_entry.id   AF-A0A6L7KW24-F1
#
_cell.length_a   1.000
_cell.length_b   1.000
_cell.length_c   1.000
_cell.angle_alpha   90.00
_cell.angle_beta   90.00
_cell.angle_gamma   90.00
#
_symmetry.space_group_name_H-M   'P 1'
#
loop_
_entity.id
_entity.type
_entity.pdbx_description
1 polymer ?
#
loop_
_entity_poly.entity_id
_entity_poly.type
_entity_poly.pdbx_seq_one_letter_code
_entity_poly.pdbx_strand_id
1 'polypeptide(L)'
;MGIEIEVVYALPDEQVVIPVNVEPAATIQDAIRLSGILERFPEIVLEDRMVGIFGRCMALDHPVQAHDRVEIYRPLHASPADARRMRAEARRRRRAGK
;
A
#
# COMPACT_ATOMS: atom_id res chain seq x y z
N MET A 1 26.84 4.78 5.88
CA MET A 1 26.32 3.71 6.77
C MET A 1 24.82 3.72 6.53
N GLY A 2 24.29 2.66 5.92
CA GLY A 2 22.87 2.62 5.54
C GLY A 2 21.95 2.43 6.74
N ILE A 3 20.65 2.65 6.50
CA ILE A 3 19.57 2.38 7.45
C ILE A 3 18.71 1.23 6.91
N GLU A 4 18.36 0.29 7.79
CA GLU A 4 17.49 -0.84 7.47
C GLU A 4 16.03 -0.42 7.56
N ILE A 5 15.24 -0.74 6.54
CA ILE A 5 13.79 -0.52 6.48
C ILE A 5 13.11 -1.73 5.83
N GLU A 6 11.78 -1.74 5.79
CA GLU A 6 10.99 -2.73 5.06
C GLU A 6 10.05 -2.05 4.05
N VAL A 7 9.93 -2.63 2.85
CA VAL A 7 8.91 -2.26 1.86
C VAL A 7 7.88 -3.37 1.78
N VAL A 8 6.60 -3.01 1.88
CA VAL A 8 5.48 -3.95 1.98
C VAL A 8 4.43 -3.69 0.94
N TYR A 9 3.98 -4.77 0.29
CA TYR A 9 2.79 -4.78 -0.54
C TYR A 9 1.88 -5.93 -0.14
N ALA A 10 0.63 -5.60 0.21
CA ALA A 10 -0.36 -6.56 0.71
C ALA A 10 -1.54 -6.69 -0.27
N LEU A 11 -1.56 -7.81 -0.99
CA LEU A 11 -2.67 -8.30 -1.78
C LEU A 11 -3.59 -9.20 -0.94
N PRO A 12 -4.83 -9.49 -1.38
CA PRO A 12 -5.72 -10.41 -0.67
C PRO A 12 -5.13 -11.80 -0.47
N ASP A 13 -4.41 -12.28 -1.47
CA ASP A 13 -3.92 -13.66 -1.54
C ASP A 13 -2.41 -13.77 -1.25
N GLU A 14 -1.72 -12.63 -1.16
CA GLU A 14 -0.27 -12.59 -0.97
C GLU A 14 0.14 -11.33 -0.20
N GLN A 15 1.06 -11.50 0.75
CA GLN A 15 1.75 -10.40 1.40
C GLN A 15 3.24 -10.51 1.12
N VAL A 16 3.84 -9.42 0.64
CA VAL A 16 5.27 -9.32 0.40
C VAL A 16 5.86 -8.30 1.35
N VAL A 17 6.96 -8.69 2.01
CA VAL A 17 7.78 -7.84 2.87
C VAL A 17 9.22 -7.98 2.41
N ILE A 18 9.84 -6.88 2.01
CA ILE A 18 11.21 -6.85 1.49
C ILE A 18 12.05 -5.96 2.42
N PRO A 19 13.02 -6.52 3.16
CA PRO A 19 13.98 -5.71 3.89
C PRO A 19 14.92 -5.02 2.89
N VAL A 20 15.18 -3.73 3.10
CA VAL A 20 16.03 -2.92 2.23
C VAL A 20 16.96 -2.09 3.07
N ASN A 21 18.22 -1.98 2.65
CA ASN A 21 19.18 -1.06 3.26
C ASN A 21 19.37 0.14 2.32
N VAL A 22 19.03 1.33 2.79
CA VAL A 22 19.08 2.57 2.01
C VAL A 22 20.07 3.56 2.60
N GLU A 23 20.54 4.51 1.80
CA GLU A 23 21.35 5.61 2.33
C GLU A 23 20.52 6.49 3.28
N PRO A 24 21.16 7.10 4.29
CA PRO A 24 20.52 8.12 5.11
C PRO A 24 19.94 9.23 4.22
N ALA A 25 18.72 9.68 4.54
CA ALA A 25 17.92 10.65 3.77
C ALA A 25 17.34 10.14 2.44
N ALA A 26 17.41 8.83 2.16
CA ALA A 26 16.61 8.23 1.09
C ALA A 26 15.11 8.50 1.32
N THR A 27 14.37 8.62 0.23
CA THR A 27 12.92 8.84 0.27
C THR A 27 12.15 7.51 0.23
N ILE A 28 10.84 7.57 0.49
CA ILE A 28 9.94 6.44 0.27
C ILE A 28 10.05 5.92 -1.17
N GLN A 29 10.15 6.82 -2.16
CA GLN A 29 10.28 6.45 -3.56
C GLN A 29 11.59 5.68 -3.84
N ASP A 30 12.70 6.12 -3.25
CA ASP A 30 14.00 5.46 -3.41
C ASP A 30 13.98 4.06 -2.78
N ALA A 31 13.41 3.94 -1.58
CA ALA A 31 13.21 2.67 -0.90
C ALA A 31 12.39 1.69 -1.74
N ILE A 32 11.26 2.14 -2.30
CA ILE A 32 10.40 1.29 -3.14
C ILE A 32 11.14 0.83 -4.40
N ARG A 33 11.83 1.73 -5.10
CA ARG A 33 12.62 1.37 -6.28
C ARG A 33 13.73 0.38 -5.95
N LEU A 34 14.47 0.61 -4.85
CA LEU A 34 15.57 -0.25 -4.44
C LEU A 34 15.09 -1.65 -4.02
N SER A 35 13.86 -1.77 -3.50
CA SER A 35 13.30 -3.05 -3.08
C SER A 35 13.05 -4.06 -4.21
N GLY A 36 13.01 -3.62 -5.47
CA GLY A 36 12.66 -4.49 -6.60
C GLY A 36 11.16 -4.85 -6.68
N ILE A 37 10.31 -4.21 -5.87
CA ILE A 37 8.88 -4.56 -5.79
C ILE A 37 8.09 -4.15 -7.03
N LEU A 38 8.55 -3.14 -7.77
CA LEU A 38 7.90 -2.67 -8.99
C LEU A 38 8.14 -3.64 -10.16
N GLU A 39 9.27 -4.31 -10.17
CA GLU A 39 9.62 -5.36 -11.11
C GLU A 39 8.80 -6.63 -10.82
N ARG A 40 8.54 -6.92 -9.53
CA ARG A 40 7.70 -8.04 -9.12
C ARG A 40 6.20 -7.80 -9.39
N PHE A 41 5.74 -6.55 -9.26
CA PHE A 41 4.35 -6.15 -9.46
C PHE A 41 4.25 -4.98 -10.45
N PRO A 42 4.37 -5.24 -11.76
CA PRO A 42 4.35 -4.20 -12.79
C PRO A 42 3.04 -3.39 -12.87
N GLU A 43 1.97 -3.86 -12.23
CA GLU A 43 0.70 -3.13 -12.09
C GLU A 43 0.74 -1.95 -11.11
N ILE A 44 1.83 -1.81 -10.35
CA ILE A 44 2.03 -0.68 -9.43
C ILE A 44 2.51 0.53 -10.22
N VAL A 45 1.62 1.50 -10.44
CA VAL A 45 1.95 2.85 -10.92
C VAL A 45 2.01 3.78 -9.71
N LEU A 46 3.21 4.11 -9.22
CA LEU A 46 3.39 4.77 -7.91
C LEU A 46 2.69 6.12 -7.80
N GLU A 47 2.63 6.87 -8.89
CA GLU A 47 2.00 8.19 -8.96
C GLU A 47 0.50 8.15 -8.62
N ASP A 48 -0.14 7.00 -8.88
CA ASP A 48 -1.57 6.77 -8.63
C ASP A 48 -1.83 6.00 -7.33
N ARG A 49 -0.78 5.67 -6.56
CA ARG A 49 -0.89 4.88 -5.34
C ARG A 49 -0.68 5.72 -4.10
N MET A 50 -1.53 5.48 -3.12
CA MET A 50 -1.26 5.94 -1.76
C MET A 50 -0.14 5.08 -1.19
N VAL A 51 0.83 5.74 -0.56
CA VAL A 51 1.90 5.10 0.20
C VAL A 51 1.86 5.60 1.64
N GLY A 52 2.45 4.84 2.54
CA GLY A 52 2.49 5.22 3.95
C GLY A 52 3.61 4.58 4.73
N ILE A 53 3.76 5.05 5.96
CA ILE A 53 4.64 4.48 6.97
C ILE A 53 3.79 4.13 8.19
N PHE A 54 3.78 2.84 8.57
CA PHE A 54 2.99 2.32 9.70
C PHE A 54 1.53 2.80 9.71
N GLY A 55 0.81 2.64 8.60
CA GLY A 55 -0.60 3.04 8.48
C GLY A 55 -0.86 4.54 8.31
N ARG A 56 0.19 5.38 8.28
CA ARG A 56 0.04 6.83 8.03
C ARG A 56 0.41 7.15 6.60
N CYS A 57 -0.49 7.82 5.87
CA CYS A 57 -0.26 8.22 4.48
C CYS A 57 0.85 9.28 4.40
N MET A 58 1.82 9.07 3.52
CA MET A 58 2.99 9.92 3.32
C MET A 58 3.16 10.27 1.84
N ALA A 59 3.89 11.34 1.57
CA ALA A 59 4.32 11.68 0.21
C ALA A 59 5.50 10.79 -0.21
N LEU A 60 5.65 10.56 -1.51
CA LEU A 60 6.73 9.73 -2.07
C LEU A 60 8.14 10.28 -1.77
N ASP A 61 8.27 11.60 -1.62
CA ASP A 61 9.50 12.32 -1.29
C ASP A 61 9.78 12.40 0.22
N HIS A 62 8.93 11.81 1.07
CA HIS A 62 9.16 11.78 2.50
C HIS A 62 10.42 10.96 2.83
N PRO A 63 11.36 11.49 3.64
CA PRO A 63 12.56 10.76 4.02
C PRO A 63 12.22 9.59 4.94
N VAL A 64 12.82 8.42 4.69
CA VAL A 64 12.67 7.25 5.57
C VAL A 64 13.67 7.27 6.72
N GLN A 65 13.29 6.63 7.82
CA GLN A 65 14.10 6.44 9.03
C GLN A 65 14.38 4.96 9.27
N ALA A 66 15.40 4.67 10.07
CA ALA A 66 15.70 3.29 10.43
C ALA A 66 14.49 2.60 11.04
N HIS A 67 14.24 1.37 10.58
CA HIS A 67 13.13 0.49 10.94
C HIS A 67 11.75 0.96 10.49
N ASP A 68 11.67 1.93 9.57
CA ASP A 68 10.40 2.25 8.93
C ASP A 68 9.88 1.07 8.12
N ARG A 69 8.56 0.89 8.16
CA ARG A 69 7.83 0.03 7.25
C ARG A 69 7.06 0.87 6.25
N VAL A 70 7.58 0.93 5.03
CA VAL A 70 6.95 1.56 3.89
C VAL A 70 5.88 0.62 3.33
N GLU A 71 4.65 1.12 3.20
CA GLU A 71 3.47 0.38 2.78
C GLU A 71 2.94 0.94 1.45
N ILE A 72 2.80 0.10 0.43
CA ILE A 72 2.16 0.44 -0.84
C ILE A 72 0.69 0.01 -0.78
N TYR A 73 -0.25 0.95 -0.87
CA TYR A 73 -1.68 0.64 -0.78
C TYR A 73 -2.29 0.26 -2.13
N ARG A 74 -3.37 -0.52 -2.05
CA ARG A 74 -4.19 -0.92 -3.20
C ARG A 74 -5.22 0.15 -3.55
N PRO A 75 -5.65 0.25 -4.82
CA PRO A 75 -6.69 1.18 -5.21
C PRO A 75 -8.03 0.74 -4.60
N LEU A 76 -8.87 1.71 -4.23
CA LEU A 76 -10.24 1.43 -3.81
C LEU A 76 -11.11 1.25 -5.06
N HIS A 77 -11.52 0.01 -5.36
CA HIS A 77 -12.35 -0.31 -6.53
C HIS A 77 -13.80 0.19 -6.46
N ALA A 78 -14.28 0.66 -5.30
CA ALA A 78 -15.65 1.13 -5.15
C ALA A 78 -15.69 2.53 -4.55
N SER A 79 -16.45 3.42 -5.16
CA SER A 79 -16.79 4.68 -4.51
C SER A 79 -17.52 4.36 -3.19
N PRO A 80 -17.34 5.14 -2.12
CA PRO A 80 -18.05 4.94 -0.86
C PRO A 80 -19.58 4.95 -1.02
N ALA A 81 -20.11 5.56 -2.08
CA ALA A 81 -21.54 5.56 -2.40
C ALA A 81 -22.00 4.20 -2.95
N ASP A 82 -21.25 3.63 -3.88
CA ASP A 82 -21.57 2.34 -4.49
C ASP A 82 -21.42 1.20 -3.48
N ALA A 83 -20.36 1.24 -2.67
CA ALA A 83 -20.18 0.29 -1.57
C ALA A 83 -21.32 0.37 -0.54
N ARG A 84 -21.85 1.58 -0.26
CA ARG A 84 -23.03 1.76 0.60
C ARG A 84 -24.30 1.18 -0.06
N ARG A 85 -24.49 1.42 -1.36
CA ARG A 85 -25.64 0.90 -2.12
C ARG A 85 -25.66 -0.63 -2.14
N MET A 86 -24.54 -1.26 -2.49
CA MET A 86 -24.40 -2.73 -2.51
C MET A 86 -24.67 -3.36 -1.14
N ARG A 87 -24.20 -2.74 -0.04
CA ARG A 87 -24.51 -3.20 1.33
C ARG A 87 -25.99 -3.09 1.67
N ALA A 88 -26.67 -2.02 1.27
CA ALA A 88 -28.10 -1.85 1.50
C ALA A 88 -28.93 -2.88 0.72
N GLU A 89 -28.57 -3.15 -0.54
CA GLU A 89 -29.24 -4.13 -1.39
C GLU A 89 -29.05 -5.58 -0.89
N ALA A 90 -27.84 -5.94 -0.45
CA ALA A 90 -27.57 -7.24 0.16
C ALA A 90 -28.41 -7.47 1.44
N ARG A 91 -28.60 -6.43 2.27
CA ARG A 91 -29.47 -6.49 3.46
C ARG A 91 -30.94 -6.66 3.09
N ARG A 92 -31.42 -6.01 2.02
CA ARG A 92 -32.81 -6.18 1.53
C ARG A 92 -33.06 -7.60 1.01
N ARG A 93 -32.15 -8.15 0.20
CA ARG A 93 -32.26 -9.54 -0.30
C ARG A 93 -32.32 -10.58 0.81
N ARG A 94 -31.52 -10.44 1.87
CA ARG A 94 -31.57 -11.35 3.04
C ARG A 94 -32.89 -11.29 3.82
N ARG A 95 -33.61 -10.16 3.80
CA ARG A 95 -34.91 -10.01 4.47
C ARG A 95 -36.09 -10.51 3.64
N ALA A 96 -35.97 -10.51 2.31
CA ALA A 96 -37.03 -10.94 1.40
C ALA A 96 -37.05 -12.46 1.15
N GLY A 97 -36.00 -13.19 1.56
CA GLY A 97 -35.93 -14.65 1.46
C GLY A 97 -36.31 -15.41 2.74
N LYS A 98 -36.96 -14.73 3.69
CA LYS A 98 -37.52 -15.31 4.93
C LYS A 98 -39.01 -15.01 4.96
#